data_AF-A0A967GVT9-F1
#
_entry.id   AF-A0A967GVT9-F1
#
_cell.length_a   1.000
_cell.length_b   1.000
_cell.length_c   1.000
_cell.angle_alpha   90.00
_cell.angle_beta   90.00
_cell.angle_gamma   90.00
#
_symmetry.space_group_name_H-M   'P 1'
#
loop_
_entity.id
_entity.type
_entity.pdbx_description
1 polymer ?
#
loop_
_entity_poly.entity_id
_entity_poly.type
_entity_poly.pdbx_seq_one_letter_code
_entity_poly.pdbx_strand_id
1 'polypeptide(L)'
;NYEAPNHLYLNDGTGVFREAAREFGLDLHAAFLMAAFADYDRDGDLDVYLLGHRYFRAEGRPSKPPTLMKNGKLVVRPEFEKYYGLLPRANQLEINEVGAPDLLLRNDSGA
;
A
#
# COMPACT_ATOMS: atom_id res chain seq x y z
N ASN A 1 7.86 9.79 -4.85
CA ASN A 1 7.92 9.76 -3.38
C ASN A 1 6.88 8.75 -2.92
N TYR A 2 7.22 7.47 -2.84
CA TYR A 2 6.27 6.35 -2.59
C TYR A 2 6.30 5.85 -1.14
N GLU A 3 7.05 6.52 -0.26
CA GLU A 3 7.22 6.13 1.14
C GLU A 3 7.02 7.32 2.10
N ALA A 4 6.55 8.46 1.57
CA ALA A 4 6.05 9.54 2.41
C ALA A 4 4.70 9.13 3.02
N PRO A 5 4.36 9.66 4.21
CA PRO A 5 3.05 9.41 4.80
C PRO A 5 1.96 10.03 3.92
N ASN A 6 0.77 9.44 3.93
CA ASN A 6 -0.38 10.15 3.36
C ASN A 6 -0.71 11.38 4.21
N HIS A 7 -1.39 12.34 3.59
CA HIS A 7 -1.92 13.52 4.25
C HIS A 7 -3.44 13.58 4.10
N LEU A 8 -4.11 13.98 5.17
CA LEU A 8 -5.54 14.27 5.20
C LEU A 8 -5.68 15.74 5.58
N TYR A 9 -6.40 16.49 4.77
CA TYR A 9 -6.68 17.89 5.05
C TYR A 9 -8.17 18.08 5.28
N LEU A 10 -8.54 18.56 6.48
CA LEU A 10 -9.91 18.86 6.84
C LEU A 10 -10.19 20.34 6.64
N ASN A 11 -11.25 20.65 5.89
CA ASN A 11 -11.74 22.02 5.68
C ASN A 11 -12.74 22.37 6.79
N ASP A 12 -12.58 23.54 7.41
CA ASP A 12 -13.51 24.06 8.42
C ASP A 12 -14.80 24.67 7.84
N GLY A 13 -14.97 24.62 6.51
CA GLY A 13 -16.11 25.20 5.78
C GLY A 13 -15.87 26.64 5.33
N THR A 14 -14.80 27.28 5.78
CA THR A 14 -14.40 28.64 5.37
C THR A 14 -13.28 28.65 4.34
N GLY A 15 -12.80 27.46 3.95
CA GLY A 15 -11.66 27.30 3.05
C GLY A 15 -10.32 27.23 3.78
N VAL A 16 -10.32 27.16 5.12
CA VAL A 16 -9.12 26.90 5.91
C VAL A 16 -8.98 25.40 6.09
N PHE A 17 -7.80 24.88 5.73
CA PHE A 17 -7.49 23.46 5.83
C PHE A 17 -6.47 23.21 6.94
N ARG A 18 -6.69 22.15 7.73
CA ARG A 18 -5.72 21.64 8.70
C ARG A 18 -5.30 20.22 8.32
N GLU A 19 -4.02 19.90 8.51
CA GLU A 19 -3.53 18.53 8.40
C GLU A 19 -4.09 17.70 9.58
N ALA A 20 -4.57 16.49 9.30
CA ALA A 20 -5.22 15.62 10.26
C ALA A 20 -4.90 14.13 10.05
N ALA A 21 -3.95 13.75 9.18
CA ALA A 21 -3.76 12.34 8.85
C ALA A 21 -3.47 11.48 10.08
N ARG A 22 -2.60 11.98 10.97
CA ARG A 22 -2.22 11.27 12.19
C ARG A 22 -3.37 11.11 13.18
N GLU A 23 -4.27 12.10 13.26
CA GLU A 23 -5.46 12.06 14.12
C GLU A 23 -6.42 10.94 13.68
N PHE A 24 -6.52 10.72 12.37
CA PHE A 24 -7.37 9.71 11.76
C PHE A 24 -6.63 8.40 11.39
N GLY A 25 -5.37 8.24 11.81
CA GLY A 25 -4.57 7.04 11.51
C GLY A 25 -4.25 6.84 10.02
N LEU A 26 -4.32 7.90 9.22
CA LEU A 26 -4.06 7.88 7.78
C LEU A 26 -2.62 8.26 7.41
N ASP A 27 -1.75 8.59 8.37
CA ASP A 27 -0.32 8.91 8.16
C ASP A 27 0.53 7.66 7.83
N LEU A 28 -0.02 6.77 7.00
CA LEU A 28 0.57 5.50 6.60
C LEU A 28 1.70 5.70 5.59
N HIS A 29 2.82 5.04 5.83
CA HIS A 29 4.00 5.05 4.96
C HIS A 29 3.99 3.87 3.99
N ALA A 30 3.33 4.03 2.86
CA ALA A 30 3.38 3.06 1.77
C ALA A 30 3.11 3.70 0.42
N ALA A 31 3.28 2.93 -0.65
CA ALA A 31 3.08 3.37 -2.03
C ALA A 31 1.60 3.44 -2.40
N PHE A 32 0.81 4.28 -1.73
CA PHE A 32 -0.59 4.49 -2.09
C PHE A 32 -0.73 5.49 -3.26
N LEU A 33 -1.65 5.20 -4.17
CA LEU A 33 -1.93 6.00 -5.37
C LEU A 33 -3.23 6.79 -5.29
N MET A 34 -4.24 6.21 -4.63
CA MET A 34 -5.59 6.75 -4.61
C MET A 34 -6.25 6.44 -3.27
N ALA A 35 -7.07 7.38 -2.81
CA ALA A 35 -8.02 7.19 -1.73
C ALA A 35 -9.45 7.33 -2.28
N ALA A 36 -10.36 6.47 -1.84
CA ALA A 36 -11.78 6.58 -2.12
C ALA A 36 -12.57 6.45 -0.82
N PHE A 37 -13.45 7.42 -0.55
CA PHE A 37 -14.29 7.41 0.63
C PHE A 37 -15.68 6.89 0.30
N ALA A 38 -16.20 5.99 1.14
CA ALA A 38 -17.54 5.43 1.00
C ALA A 38 -18.01 4.88 2.35
N ASP A 39 -19.32 4.94 2.60
CA ASP A 39 -19.98 4.19 3.65
C ASP A 39 -20.13 2.72 3.18
N TYR A 40 -19.11 1.90 3.44
CA TYR A 40 -18.99 0.56 2.84
C TYR A 40 -19.94 -0.44 3.51
N ASP A 41 -20.13 -0.34 4.82
CA ASP A 41 -20.93 -1.26 5.61
C ASP A 41 -22.33 -0.74 5.99
N ARG A 42 -22.65 0.52 5.65
CA ARG A 42 -23.95 1.17 5.82
C ARG A 42 -24.26 1.55 7.26
N ASP A 43 -23.25 1.89 8.06
CA ASP A 43 -23.45 2.38 9.41
C ASP A 43 -23.59 3.92 9.50
N GLY A 44 -23.37 4.61 8.37
CA GLY A 44 -23.60 6.05 8.22
C GLY A 44 -22.36 6.91 8.40
N ASP A 45 -21.18 6.32 8.58
CA ASP A 45 -19.91 7.03 8.50
C ASP A 45 -19.07 6.64 7.26
N LEU A 46 -18.04 7.42 6.96
CA LEU A 46 -17.22 7.22 5.76
C LEU A 46 -15.97 6.40 6.09
N ASP A 47 -15.85 5.25 5.45
CA ASP A 47 -14.63 4.46 5.38
C ASP A 47 -13.70 4.98 4.28
N VAL A 48 -12.45 4.52 4.30
CA VAL A 48 -11.50 4.81 3.21
C VAL A 48 -10.87 3.55 2.63
N TYR A 49 -10.95 3.43 1.31
CA TYR A 49 -10.17 2.49 0.53
C TYR A 49 -8.91 3.17 -0.01
N LEU A 50 -7.75 2.58 0.24
CA LEU A 50 -6.46 3.01 -0.26
C LEU A 50 -5.95 2.01 -1.31
N LEU A 51 -5.76 2.49 -2.54
CA LEU A 51 -5.16 1.72 -3.62
C LEU A 51 -3.64 1.71 -3.46
N GLY A 52 -3.07 0.54 -3.18
CA GLY A 52 -1.65 0.29 -3.13
C GLY A 52 -1.02 0.20 -4.52
N HIS A 53 0.28 0.42 -4.58
CA HIS A 53 1.08 0.38 -5.79
C HIS A 53 2.44 -0.24 -5.54
N ARG A 54 3.15 -0.62 -6.61
CA ARG A 54 4.52 -1.11 -6.53
C ARG A 54 5.43 -0.09 -5.85
N TYR A 55 6.33 -0.58 -5.01
CA TYR A 55 7.41 0.25 -4.47
C TYR A 55 8.44 0.57 -5.56
N PHE A 56 8.91 1.80 -5.57
CA PHE A 56 9.92 2.25 -6.52
C PHE A 56 11.32 1.89 -6.02
N ARG A 57 12.12 1.23 -6.88
CA ARG A 57 13.56 1.01 -6.63
C ARG A 57 14.34 2.14 -7.27
N ALA A 58 15.06 2.92 -6.46
CA ALA A 58 15.92 4.01 -6.95
C ALA A 58 17.04 3.50 -7.87
N GLU A 59 17.51 2.27 -7.63
CA GLU A 59 18.55 1.62 -8.44
C GLU A 59 18.01 1.01 -9.74
N GLY A 60 16.71 1.18 -10.03
CA GLY A 60 16.05 0.63 -11.21
C GLY A 60 15.85 -0.88 -11.13
N ARG A 61 15.88 -1.54 -12.30
CA ARG A 61 15.72 -3.00 -12.38
C ARG A 61 16.95 -3.72 -11.80
N PRO A 62 16.78 -4.78 -11.01
CA PRO A 62 17.90 -5.58 -10.49
C PRO A 62 18.82 -6.09 -11.61
N SER A 63 20.13 -5.98 -11.41
CA SER A 63 21.13 -6.58 -12.31
C SER A 63 21.29 -8.09 -12.13
N LYS A 64 20.80 -8.62 -11.00
CA LYS A 64 20.75 -10.06 -10.68
C LYS A 64 19.29 -10.49 -10.56
N PRO A 65 18.97 -11.78 -10.84
CA PRO A 65 17.62 -12.29 -10.64
C PRO A 65 17.15 -12.02 -9.20
N PRO A 66 15.90 -11.56 -8.98
CA PRO A 66 15.44 -11.22 -7.63
C PRO A 66 15.14 -12.46 -6.77
N THR A 67 15.40 -13.66 -7.30
CA THR A 67 15.15 -14.94 -6.67
C THR A 67 16.45 -15.73 -6.46
N LEU A 68 16.38 -16.70 -5.55
CA LEU A 68 17.39 -17.73 -5.37
C LEU A 68 16.74 -19.08 -5.07
N MET A 69 17.48 -20.17 -5.29
CA MET A 69 17.12 -21.47 -4.76
C MET A 69 17.64 -21.60 -3.33
N LYS A 70 16.75 -21.85 -2.37
CA LYS A 70 17.08 -22.11 -0.96
C LYS A 70 16.41 -23.42 -0.54
N ASN A 71 17.21 -24.42 -0.16
CA ASN A 71 16.74 -25.75 0.24
C ASN A 71 15.77 -26.40 -0.78
N GLY A 72 16.10 -26.30 -2.07
CA GLY A 72 15.27 -26.86 -3.14
C GLY A 72 13.99 -26.08 -3.48
N LYS A 73 13.75 -24.93 -2.83
CA LYS A 73 12.61 -24.04 -3.12
C LYS A 73 13.10 -22.73 -3.75
N LEU A 74 12.37 -22.24 -4.75
CA LEU A 74 12.56 -20.89 -5.26
C LEU A 74 12.01 -19.91 -4.23
N VAL A 75 12.83 -18.95 -3.82
CA VAL A 75 12.45 -17.87 -2.89
C VAL A 75 12.89 -16.52 -3.46
N VAL A 76 12.22 -15.44 -3.06
CA VAL A 76 12.70 -14.08 -3.31
C VAL A 76 13.92 -13.83 -2.42
N ARG A 77 14.92 -13.11 -2.92
CA ARG A 77 16.08 -12.73 -2.09
C ARG A 77 15.63 -11.68 -1.07
N PRO A 78 16.12 -11.70 0.17
CA PRO A 78 15.67 -10.76 1.21
C PRO A 78 15.74 -9.28 0.78
N GLU A 79 16.77 -8.89 0.02
CA GLU A 79 16.93 -7.53 -0.51
C GLU A 79 15.87 -7.12 -1.55
N PHE A 80 15.06 -8.06 -2.04
CA PHE A 80 14.04 -7.87 -3.06
C PHE A 80 12.62 -8.18 -2.59
N GLU A 81 12.43 -8.72 -1.38
CA GLU A 81 11.11 -9.12 -0.84
C GLU A 81 10.11 -7.95 -0.79
N LYS A 82 10.58 -6.71 -0.61
CA LYS A 82 9.74 -5.51 -0.65
C LYS A 82 9.14 -5.24 -2.04
N TYR A 83 9.82 -5.64 -3.11
CA TYR A 83 9.52 -5.24 -4.48
C TYR A 83 9.02 -6.39 -5.35
N TYR A 84 9.29 -7.63 -4.97
CA TYR A 84 8.97 -8.82 -5.75
C TYR A 84 8.32 -9.91 -4.91
N GLY A 85 7.38 -10.61 -5.51
CA GLY A 85 6.72 -11.78 -4.93
C GLY A 85 6.71 -12.95 -5.91
N LEU A 86 6.52 -14.16 -5.37
CA LEU A 86 6.28 -15.37 -6.15
C LEU A 86 4.80 -15.69 -6.14
N LEU A 87 4.17 -15.67 -7.32
CA LEU A 87 2.74 -15.98 -7.47
C LEU A 87 2.56 -17.32 -8.17
N PRO A 88 1.69 -18.20 -7.66
CA PRO A 88 1.36 -19.45 -8.34
C PRO A 88 0.59 -19.17 -9.63
N ARG A 89 1.04 -19.77 -10.74
CA ARG A 89 0.35 -19.78 -12.02
C ARG A 89 0.33 -21.18 -12.60
N ALA A 90 -0.86 -21.77 -12.72
CA ALA A 90 -1.12 -23.11 -13.25
C ALA A 90 -0.16 -24.19 -12.72
N ASN A 91 1.04 -24.29 -13.29
CA ASN A 91 2.06 -25.31 -13.00
C ASN A 91 3.44 -24.75 -12.59
N GLN A 92 3.57 -23.43 -12.39
CA GLN A 92 4.84 -22.78 -12.06
C GLN A 92 4.67 -21.62 -11.07
N LEU A 93 5.77 -21.20 -10.46
CA LEU A 93 5.85 -19.93 -9.74
C LEU A 93 6.37 -18.86 -10.69
N GLU A 94 5.64 -17.76 -10.80
CA GLU A 94 6.08 -16.58 -11.53
C GLU A 94 6.51 -15.49 -10.57
N ILE A 95 7.58 -14.78 -10.93
CA ILE A 95 7.99 -13.59 -10.21
C ILE A 95 7.22 -12.38 -10.76
N ASN A 96 6.61 -11.62 -9.87
CA ASN A 96 5.94 -10.36 -10.22
C ASN A 96 6.42 -9.23 -9.32
N GLU A 97 6.35 -8.00 -9.84
CA GLU A 97 6.46 -6.80 -9.02
C GLU A 97 5.28 -6.79 -8.04
N VAL A 98 5.59 -6.62 -6.75
CA VAL A 98 4.60 -6.42 -5.69
C VAL A 98 4.78 -5.04 -5.08
N GLY A 99 3.83 -4.64 -4.26
CA GLY A 99 3.74 -3.28 -3.75
C GLY A 99 3.11 -3.20 -2.38
N ALA A 100 2.74 -1.98 -2.02
CA ALA A 100 1.82 -1.76 -0.93
C ALA A 100 0.53 -2.57 -1.20
N PRO A 101 -0.01 -3.29 -0.20
CA PRO A 101 -1.32 -3.91 -0.34
C PRO A 101 -2.39 -2.83 -0.44
N ASP A 102 -3.50 -3.16 -1.10
CA ASP A 102 -4.71 -2.36 -0.98
C ASP A 102 -5.25 -2.49 0.45
N LEU A 103 -5.73 -1.37 1.00
CA LEU A 103 -6.29 -1.33 2.36
C LEU A 103 -7.71 -0.79 2.33
N LEU A 104 -8.60 -1.45 3.07
CA LEU A 104 -9.88 -0.88 3.50
C LEU A 104 -9.75 -0.55 4.98
N LEU A 105 -9.87 0.73 5.33
CA LEU A 105 -9.85 1.21 6.70
C LEU A 105 -11.27 1.60 7.09
N ARG A 106 -11.82 0.89 8.08
CA ARG A 106 -13.17 1.13 8.57
C ARG A 106 -13.17 2.15 9.69
N ASN A 107 -14.14 3.05 9.68
CA ASN A 107 -14.31 4.08 10.70
C ASN A 107 -15.34 3.66 11.78
N ASP A 108 -15.22 2.45 12.33
CA ASP A 108 -16.19 1.85 13.28
C ASP A 108 -16.38 2.58 14.63
N SER A 109 -15.71 3.70 14.85
CA SER A 109 -15.74 4.47 16.08
C SER A 109 -16.18 5.89 15.78
N GLY A 110 -17.48 6.08 15.52
CA GLY A 110 -18.11 7.38 15.45
C GLY A 110 -17.73 8.26 16.63
N ALA A 111 -16.78 9.16 16.41
CA ALA A 111 -16.36 10.24 17.29
C ALA A 111 -16.21 11.52 16.46
#